data_AF-L1PBI7-F1
#
_entry.id   AF-L1PBI7-F1
#
_cell.length_a   1.000
_cell.length_b   1.000
_cell.length_c   1.000
_cell.angle_alpha   90.00
_cell.angle_beta   90.00
_cell.angle_gamma   90.00
#
_symmetry.space_group_name_H-M   'P 1'
#
loop_
_entity.id
_entity.type
_entity.pdbx_description
1 polymer ?
#
loop_
_entity_poly.entity_id
_entity_poly.type
_entity_poly.pdbx_seq_one_letter_code
_entity_poly.pdbx_strand_id
1 'polypeptide(L)' 'MRPHKLTSNYKGHLECHILPDLLIIWLQYDEEQNEIYLVRVGSHSELFKK' A
#
# COMPACT_ATOMS: atom_id res chain seq x y z
N MET A 1 8.72 -9.70 -3.62
CA MET A 1 7.42 -9.22 -3.09
C MET A 1 7.44 -9.38 -1.57
N ARG A 2 7.88 -8.34 -0.84
CA ARG A 2 7.75 -8.30 0.62
C ARG A 2 6.92 -7.08 0.96
N PRO A 3 5.71 -7.26 1.52
CA PRO A 3 4.94 -6.12 1.97
C PRO A 3 5.72 -5.40 3.06
N HIS A 4 5.77 -4.09 2.97
CA HIS A 4 6.41 -3.27 3.98
C HIS A 4 5.48 -2.16 4.43
N LYS A 5 5.63 -1.74 5.68
CA LYS A 5 4.83 -0.65 6.24
C LYS A 5 5.37 0.67 5.74
N LEU A 6 4.49 1.51 5.21
CA LEU A 6 4.82 2.87 4.86
C LEU A 6 5.02 3.73 6.12
N THR A 7 5.91 4.70 5.99
CA THR A 7 6.19 5.69 7.04
C THR A 7 5.69 7.07 6.59
N SER A 8 5.69 8.06 7.49
CA SER A 8 5.20 9.43 7.19
C SER A 8 3.68 9.50 6.90
N ASN A 9 3.25 10.18 5.83
CA ASN A 9 1.84 10.44 5.50
C ASN A 9 0.98 9.18 5.35
N TYR A 10 1.59 8.02 5.11
CA TYR A 10 0.91 6.72 5.01
C TYR A 10 1.27 5.80 6.18
N LYS A 11 1.61 6.35 7.35
CA LYS A 11 1.91 5.57 8.55
C LYS A 11 0.79 4.56 8.84
N GLY A 12 1.15 3.28 8.91
CA GLY A 12 0.21 2.18 9.15
C GLY A 12 -0.35 1.52 7.88
N HIS A 13 -0.13 2.11 6.71
CA HIS A 13 -0.46 1.48 5.43
C HIS A 13 0.62 0.46 5.06
N LEU A 14 0.21 -0.55 4.31
CA LEU A 14 1.09 -1.56 3.72
C LEU A 14 1.26 -1.26 2.23
N GLU A 15 2.48 -1.44 1.73
CA GLU A 15 2.82 -1.34 0.32
C GLU A 15 3.47 -2.61 -0.21
N CYS A 16 3.12 -3.00 -1.44
CA CYS A 16 3.79 -4.07 -2.16
C CYS A 16 3.85 -3.78 -3.67
N HIS A 17 4.93 -4.21 -4.30
CA HIS A 17 5.09 -4.20 -5.76
C HIS A 17 4.51 -5.48 -6.34
N ILE A 18 3.49 -5.36 -7.20
CA ILE A 18 2.98 -6.50 -7.98
C ILE A 18 3.82 -6.70 -9.24
N LEU A 19 4.18 -5.60 -9.88
CA LEU A 19 5.03 -5.55 -11.08
C LEU A 19 6.17 -4.54 -10.83
N PRO A 20 7.22 -4.53 -11.67
CA PRO A 20 8.35 -3.61 -11.50
C PRO A 20 7.93 -2.15 -11.33
N ASP A 21 6.89 -1.71 -12.05
CA ASP A 21 6.33 -0.35 -11.97
C ASP A 21 4.83 -0.32 -11.61
N LEU A 22 4.38 -1.29 -10.81
CA LEU A 22 3.01 -1.30 -10.28
C LEU A 22 3.00 -1.61 -8.79
N LEU A 23 2.49 -0.66 -8.02
CA LEU A 23 2.38 -0.73 -6.57
C LEU A 23 0.93 -0.77 -6.13
N ILE A 24 0.69 -1.44 -5.00
CA ILE A 24 -0.54 -1.38 -4.23
C ILE A 24 -0.24 -0.81 -2.86
N ILE A 25 -1.12 0.08 -2.40
CA ILE A 25 -1.18 0.55 -1.02
C ILE A 25 -2.52 0.14 -0.41
N TRP A 26 -2.50 -0.50 0.75
CA TRP A 26 -3.72 -0.90 1.46
C TRP A 26 -3.61 -0.69 2.97
N LEU A 27 -4.78 -0.65 3.62
CA LEU A 27 -4.92 -0.76 5.07
C LEU A 27 -5.50 -2.12 5.40
N GLN A 28 -4.94 -2.76 6.41
CA GLN A 28 -5.43 -4.01 6.95
C GLN A 28 -5.89 -3.77 8.38
N TYR A 29 -7.16 -4.06 8.66
CA TYR A 29 -7.73 -4.02 9.99
C TYR A 29 -7.58 -5.39 10.66
N ASP A 30 -7.66 -5.42 11.98
CA ASP A 30 -7.43 -6.63 12.78
C ASP A 30 -8.40 -7.77 12.41
N GLU A 31 -8.07 -8.99 12.86
CA GLU A 31 -8.81 -10.22 12.56
C GLU A 31 -10.30 -10.16 12.93
N GLU A 32 -10.67 -9.28 13.87
CA GLU A 32 -12.06 -9.08 14.30
C GLU A 32 -12.91 -8.40 13.22
N GLN A 33 -12.33 -7.51 12.42
CA GLN A 33 -13.00 -6.88 11.28
C GLN A 33 -12.78 -7.69 9.99
N ASN A 34 -11.62 -8.34 9.84
CA ASN A 34 -11.24 -9.08 8.63
C ASN A 34 -11.42 -8.27 7.33
N GLU A 35 -11.21 -6.96 7.42
CA GLU A 35 -11.39 -6.02 6.32
C GLU A 35 -10.05 -5.51 5.80
N ILE A 36 -9.95 -5.43 4.47
CA ILE A 36 -8.83 -4.82 3.77
C ILE A 36 -9.37 -3.67 2.93
N TYR A 37 -8.82 -2.49 3.14
CA TYR A 37 -9.17 -1.30 2.38
C TYR A 37 -8.08 -1.02 1.36
N LEU A 38 -8.44 -1.14 0.08
CA LEU A 38 -7.57 -0.76 -1.01
C LEU A 38 -7.53 0.76 -1.10
N VAL A 39 -6.36 1.35 -0.80
CA VAL A 39 -6.21 2.80 -0.73
C VAL A 39 -5.87 3.34 -2.11
N ARG A 40 -4.84 2.76 -2.77
CA ARG A 40 -4.40 3.16 -4.12
C ARG A 40 -3.71 2.03 -4.86
N VAL A 41 -3.74 2.11 -6.19
CA VAL A 41 -2.97 1.26 -7.12
C VAL A 41 -2.44 2.15 -8.23
N GLY A 42 -1.17 1.99 -8.60
CA GLY A 42 -0.55 2.77 -9.66
C GLY A 42 0.96 2.60 -9.73
N SER A 43 1.59 3.27 -10.68
CA SER A 43 3.05 3.34 -10.79
C SER A 43 3.68 4.21 -9.70
N HIS A 44 5.02 4.16 -9.56
CA HIS A 44 5.71 5.02 -8.60
C HIS A 44 5.43 6.50 -8.88
N SER A 45 5.44 6.91 -10.14
CA SER A 45 5.22 8.29 -10.56
C SER A 45 3.80 8.78 -10.26
N GLU A 46 2.80 7.90 -10.36
CA GLU A 46 1.41 8.25 -10.06
C GLU A 46 1.14 8.35 -8.55
N LEU A 47 1.72 7.44 -7.77
CA LEU A 47 1.47 7.38 -6.32
C LEU A 47 2.35 8.36 -5.54
N PHE A 48 3.59 8.53 -5.97
CA PHE A 48 4.60 9.36 -5.35
C PHE A 48 5.08 10.38 -6.37
N LYS A 49 4.21 11.37 -6.66
CA LYS A 49 4.57 12.53 -7.49
C LYS A 49 5.90 13.10 -7.01
N LYS A 50 6.93 12.93 -7.82
CA LYS A 50 8.24 13.54 -7.65
C LYS A 50 8.37 14.67 -8.65
#